data_AF-A0A084A489-F1
#
_entry.id   AF-A0A084A489-F1
#
_cell.length_a   1.000
_cell.length_b   1.000
_cell.length_c   1.000
_cell.angle_alpha   90.00
_cell.angle_beta   90.00
_cell.angle_gamma   90.00
#
_symmetry.space_group_name_H-M   'P 1'
#
loop_
_entity.id
_entity.type
_entity.pdbx_description
1 polymer ?
#
loop_
_entity_poly.entity_id
_entity_poly.type
_entity_poly.pdbx_seq_one_letter_code
_entity_poly.pdbx_strand_id
1 'polypeptide(L)'
;MEKKLPGKIGRWVSLVLMLMVFGANAEENPLTVKESTEESIDNIATLSMPEAESSLNDLISELGHSINRLERKRGAASDFFDATDRKMEISQKKLDSSIEYEEPFTLLTSQQLTEQLNLLKKQPIKFKQILSSENSKIRFSDQNLDDLVGLTSSLAEYKITHLYFSDGSEQKFAPTIEDPSIAADGYQELSSPLTLTTKKPLDRMVMDVRYSFYPSYQKVVLDKDNKKVTNDDGSSYELIGMQEGMVALQFTLPLSATYLVEGLTAGGKSLRMPGSTTLSVPSKGQIEQLKLYHQALVKTRDNIKQFADSNSLQQHLEKISAEFKNDPEDKILILKNLTFVAQPQSVVLYILPEEQTRTVSQNFANSLAKQDLYIAKDDATDKFGFIDKRGNWVIKPQFAVIESNDLNIKGIYRVHNENPSQNNEDSSWLISSYISVDPKTRQIIKMPFESILENVGDDLYLVQKTTNGSYGLYNFRTRQFVIPMKFVNPKIVNGLFIASLGEKTDDYQRKYGAYTLTGKPILPPNYYRIEYLNGYLYATPKQEGQKEVYTLQGKKINPPG
;
A
#
# COMPACT_ATOMS: atom_id res chain seq x y z
N MET A 1 42.72 36.71 4.41
CA MET A 1 42.62 35.88 3.20
C MET A 1 43.42 34.61 3.43
N GLU A 2 42.82 33.66 4.15
CA GLU A 2 43.42 32.35 4.42
C GLU A 2 43.07 31.40 3.28
N LYS A 3 44.10 30.86 2.61
CA LYS A 3 43.96 29.79 1.62
C LYS A 3 43.60 28.49 2.38
N LYS A 4 42.35 28.07 2.27
CA LYS A 4 41.92 26.70 2.61
C LYS A 4 42.47 25.73 1.55
N LEU A 5 43.20 24.72 1.99
CA LEU A 5 43.58 23.55 1.19
C LEU A 5 42.33 22.68 0.96
N PRO A 6 42.01 22.28 -0.29
CA PRO A 6 40.93 21.35 -0.56
C PRO A 6 41.40 19.92 -0.26
N GLY A 7 40.52 19.13 0.35
CA GLY A 7 40.72 17.71 0.58
C GLY A 7 39.57 16.89 -0.01
N LYS A 8 39.81 15.57 -0.03
CA LYS A 8 38.89 14.42 -0.12
C LYS A 8 38.97 13.59 -1.41
N ILE A 9 39.03 12.27 -1.18
CA ILE A 9 39.11 11.13 -2.12
C ILE A 9 37.73 10.53 -2.40
N GLY A 10 37.65 9.87 -3.56
CA GLY A 10 36.44 9.44 -4.25
C GLY A 10 35.67 8.24 -3.67
N ARG A 11 34.38 8.30 -3.96
CA ARG A 11 33.27 7.46 -3.50
C ARG A 11 33.44 5.96 -3.79
N TRP A 12 34.16 5.58 -4.86
CA TRP A 12 34.39 4.18 -5.25
C TRP A 12 35.30 3.40 -4.32
N VAL A 13 36.43 3.98 -3.93
CA VAL A 13 37.37 3.32 -3.03
C VAL A 13 36.81 3.29 -1.60
N SER A 14 36.07 4.33 -1.20
CA SER A 14 35.31 4.35 0.05
C SER A 14 34.21 3.28 0.08
N LEU A 15 33.48 3.06 -1.02
CA LEU A 15 32.45 2.02 -1.13
C LEU A 15 33.06 0.62 -1.09
N VAL A 16 34.16 0.40 -1.82
CA VAL A 16 34.91 -0.87 -1.80
C VAL A 16 35.49 -1.13 -0.40
N LEU A 17 36.03 -0.12 0.28
CA LEU A 17 36.45 -0.24 1.68
C LEU A 17 35.27 -0.48 2.62
N MET A 18 34.13 0.19 2.43
CA MET A 18 32.94 0.03 3.26
C MET A 18 32.36 -1.39 3.12
N LEU A 19 32.26 -1.89 1.89
CA LEU A 19 31.85 -3.27 1.59
C LEU A 19 32.87 -4.29 2.10
N MET A 20 34.18 -4.01 1.94
CA MET A 20 35.23 -4.89 2.45
C MET A 20 35.27 -4.93 3.99
N VAL A 21 34.92 -3.86 4.68
CA VAL A 21 35.10 -3.72 6.14
C VAL A 21 33.83 -4.06 6.92
N PHE A 22 32.64 -3.77 6.40
CA PHE A 22 31.41 -3.79 7.19
C PHE A 22 30.28 -4.69 6.66
N GLY A 23 30.38 -5.20 5.42
CA GLY A 23 29.26 -5.95 4.80
C GLY A 23 27.99 -5.10 4.69
N ALA A 24 26.86 -5.72 4.35
CA ALA A 24 25.58 -5.03 4.15
C ALA A 24 24.92 -4.52 5.45
N ASN A 25 25.38 -4.94 6.63
CA ASN A 25 24.75 -4.67 7.93
C ASN A 25 25.31 -3.43 8.65
N ALA A 26 25.51 -2.34 7.91
CA ALA A 26 25.98 -1.07 8.46
C ALA A 26 24.84 -0.24 9.08
N GLU A 27 23.94 -0.85 9.86
CA GLU A 27 22.95 -0.09 10.63
C GLU A 27 23.56 0.35 11.96
N GLU A 28 23.81 1.67 12.01
CA GLU A 28 24.25 2.47 13.15
C GLU A 28 25.64 2.18 13.74
N ASN A 29 26.66 2.86 13.19
CA ASN A 29 27.96 3.06 13.85
C ASN A 29 28.53 4.44 13.45
N PRO A 30 29.05 5.27 14.38
CA PRO A 30 29.43 6.68 14.16
C PRO A 30 30.74 6.86 13.36
N LEU A 31 31.09 5.89 12.52
CA LEU A 31 32.23 5.93 11.61
C LEU A 31 31.80 6.14 10.15
N THR A 32 30.53 6.45 9.88
CA THR A 32 30.21 7.17 8.65
C THR A 32 31.09 8.42 8.63
N VAL A 33 32.02 8.43 7.66
CA VAL A 33 32.72 9.63 7.25
C VAL A 33 31.63 10.68 7.09
N LYS A 34 31.58 11.66 8.01
CA LYS A 34 30.51 12.64 8.11
C LYS A 34 30.07 13.09 6.72
N GLU A 35 28.78 12.94 6.46
CA GLU A 35 28.06 13.64 5.40
C GLU A 35 28.52 15.10 5.41
N SER A 36 29.27 15.49 4.38
CA SER A 36 29.49 16.88 4.04
C SER A 36 29.13 17.00 2.58
N THR A 37 27.99 17.63 2.36
CA THR A 37 27.43 18.18 1.14
C THR A 37 28.47 18.71 0.14
N GLU A 38 28.16 18.41 -1.13
CA GLU A 38 28.39 19.20 -2.35
C GLU A 38 29.80 19.31 -2.93
N GLU A 39 30.00 18.42 -3.92
CA GLU A 39 30.81 18.43 -5.16
C GLU A 39 31.82 17.28 -5.22
N SER A 40 31.35 16.13 -5.76
CA SER A 40 32.15 14.92 -5.95
C SER A 40 32.98 14.99 -7.23
N ILE A 41 34.29 14.73 -7.11
CA ILE A 41 35.08 14.27 -8.26
C ILE A 41 35.15 12.74 -8.15
N ASP A 42 34.23 12.08 -8.84
CA ASP A 42 34.02 10.63 -8.77
C ASP A 42 35.02 9.81 -9.62
N ASN A 43 35.94 10.44 -10.35
CA ASN A 43 36.80 9.77 -11.33
C ASN A 43 38.18 10.41 -11.46
N ILE A 44 39.27 9.71 -11.12
CA ILE A 44 40.63 10.27 -11.32
C ILE A 44 41.00 10.34 -12.81
N ALA A 45 40.28 9.64 -13.69
CA ALA A 45 40.52 9.65 -15.14
C ALA A 45 40.30 11.04 -15.77
N THR A 46 39.59 11.94 -15.09
CA THR A 46 39.38 13.33 -15.54
C THR A 46 40.42 14.31 -14.99
N LEU A 47 41.31 13.85 -14.12
CA LEU A 47 42.37 14.67 -13.52
C LEU A 47 43.62 14.69 -14.40
N SER A 48 44.47 15.71 -14.19
CA SER A 48 45.84 15.65 -14.71
C SER A 48 46.64 14.55 -13.99
N MET A 49 47.69 14.04 -14.63
CA MET A 49 48.50 12.97 -14.04
C MET A 49 49.10 13.32 -12.65
N PRO A 50 49.61 14.54 -12.41
CA PRO A 50 50.08 14.93 -11.07
C PRO A 50 48.97 14.98 -10.01
N GLU A 51 47.76 15.40 -10.39
CA GLU A 51 46.59 15.42 -9.49
C GLU A 51 46.09 14.00 -9.19
N ALA A 52 46.12 13.10 -10.18
CA ALA A 52 45.81 11.69 -10.01
C ALA A 52 46.84 10.99 -9.09
N GLU A 53 48.13 11.31 -9.23
CA GLU A 53 49.20 10.84 -8.34
C GLU A 53 49.01 11.34 -6.90
N SER A 54 48.68 12.62 -6.72
CA SER A 54 48.36 13.18 -5.40
C SER A 54 47.18 12.44 -4.76
N SER A 55 46.12 12.20 -5.52
CA SER A 55 44.92 11.49 -5.05
C SER A 55 45.24 10.05 -4.64
N LEU A 56 46.11 9.35 -5.38
CA LEU A 56 46.57 8.01 -5.03
C LEU A 56 47.39 8.02 -3.73
N ASN A 57 48.27 9.00 -3.55
CA ASN A 57 49.07 9.15 -2.33
C ASN A 57 48.22 9.40 -1.09
N ASP A 58 47.23 10.28 -1.22
CA ASP A 58 46.29 10.55 -0.14
C ASP A 58 45.53 9.27 0.22
N LEU A 59 45.11 8.48 -0.78
CA LEU A 59 44.38 7.23 -0.56
C LEU A 59 45.23 6.19 0.18
N ILE A 60 46.49 6.03 -0.24
CA ILE A 60 47.46 5.15 0.44
C ILE A 60 47.59 5.57 1.90
N SER A 61 47.75 6.87 2.17
CA SER A 61 47.88 7.42 3.52
C SER A 61 46.63 7.17 4.38
N GLU A 62 45.44 7.50 3.87
CA GLU A 62 44.16 7.29 4.56
C GLU A 62 43.89 5.82 4.86
N LEU A 63 44.17 4.93 3.90
CA LEU A 63 44.03 3.50 4.07
C LEU A 63 44.99 2.95 5.12
N GLY A 64 46.27 3.37 5.08
CA GLY A 64 47.26 3.00 6.09
C GLY A 64 46.86 3.45 7.50
N HIS A 65 46.34 4.66 7.65
CA HIS A 65 45.79 5.14 8.92
C HIS A 65 44.56 4.35 9.38
N SER A 66 43.68 3.97 8.44
CA SER A 66 42.48 3.20 8.70
C SER A 66 42.81 1.78 9.18
N ILE A 67 43.73 1.08 8.51
CA ILE A 67 44.22 -0.25 8.92
C ILE A 67 44.77 -0.19 10.35
N ASN A 68 45.65 0.77 10.65
CA ASN A 68 46.22 0.94 11.99
C ASN A 68 45.16 1.26 13.06
N ARG A 69 44.08 1.96 12.70
CA ARG A 69 42.95 2.23 13.61
C ARG A 69 42.12 0.96 13.83
N LEU A 70 41.85 0.19 12.79
CA LEU A 70 41.10 -1.07 12.85
C LEU A 70 41.84 -2.13 13.67
N GLU A 71 43.16 -2.26 13.49
CA GLU A 71 43.98 -3.18 14.29
C GLU A 71 43.98 -2.83 15.77
N ARG A 72 44.14 -1.54 16.10
CA ARG A 72 44.02 -1.07 17.49
C ARG A 72 42.64 -1.32 18.07
N LYS A 73 41.58 -1.03 17.31
CA LYS A 73 40.20 -1.31 17.74
C LYS A 73 39.96 -2.80 17.98
N ARG A 74 40.47 -3.68 17.10
CA ARG A 74 40.33 -5.13 17.29
C ARG A 74 41.12 -5.64 18.49
N GLY A 75 42.31 -5.10 18.72
CA GLY A 75 43.13 -5.44 19.89
C GLY A 75 42.52 -4.97 21.22
N ALA A 76 41.81 -3.83 21.20
CA ALA A 76 41.16 -3.24 22.38
C ALA A 76 39.66 -3.57 22.50
N ALA A 77 39.09 -4.32 21.55
CA ALA A 77 37.65 -4.61 21.49
C ALA A 77 37.14 -5.29 22.76
N SER A 78 37.96 -6.17 23.35
CA SER A 78 37.70 -6.81 24.65
C SER A 78 37.67 -5.82 25.82
N ASP A 79 38.48 -4.77 25.77
CA ASP A 79 38.73 -3.86 26.89
C ASP A 79 37.70 -2.71 26.93
N PHE A 80 37.09 -2.36 25.78
CA PHE A 80 36.12 -1.26 25.69
C PHE A 80 34.69 -1.64 26.11
N PHE A 81 34.40 -2.93 26.24
CA PHE A 81 33.07 -3.51 26.49
C PHE A 81 33.03 -4.38 27.75
N ASP A 82 33.88 -4.10 28.74
CA ASP A 82 33.71 -4.66 30.08
C ASP A 82 32.46 -4.02 30.73
N ALA A 83 31.38 -4.81 30.83
CA ALA A 83 30.11 -4.37 31.41
C ALA A 83 30.24 -3.99 32.89
N THR A 84 31.36 -4.32 33.55
CA THR A 84 31.56 -4.06 34.97
C THR A 84 31.99 -2.63 35.31
N ASP A 85 32.54 -1.86 34.36
CA ASP A 85 33.21 -0.59 34.69
C ASP A 85 32.47 0.68 34.24
N ARG A 86 31.40 0.55 33.43
CA ARG A 86 30.52 1.69 33.14
C ARG A 86 29.42 1.73 34.19
N LYS A 87 29.55 2.65 35.16
CA LYS A 87 28.39 3.27 35.82
C LYS A 87 27.51 3.87 34.73
N MET A 88 26.57 3.09 34.20
CA MET A 88 25.59 3.59 33.26
C MET A 88 24.63 4.48 34.06
N GLU A 89 24.85 5.80 34.03
CA GLU A 89 23.98 6.77 34.69
C GLU A 89 22.56 6.66 34.12
N ILE A 90 21.66 6.10 34.92
CA ILE A 90 20.24 6.04 34.63
C ILE A 90 19.65 7.42 34.90
N SER A 91 19.10 8.08 33.88
CA SER A 91 18.02 9.04 34.14
C SER A 91 16.80 8.21 34.54
N GLN A 92 16.56 8.04 35.85
CA GLN A 92 15.51 7.20 36.47
C GLN A 92 14.07 7.53 36.03
N LYS A 93 13.87 8.39 35.04
CA LYS A 93 12.61 9.08 34.79
C LYS A 93 11.62 8.35 33.88
N LYS A 94 11.81 7.05 33.57
CA LYS A 94 10.92 6.33 32.64
C LYS A 94 10.72 4.83 32.91
N LEU A 95 10.81 4.38 34.16
CA LEU A 95 10.53 2.98 34.54
C LEU A 95 9.19 2.82 35.29
N ASP A 96 8.22 3.71 35.05
CA ASP A 96 6.96 3.79 35.82
C ASP A 96 5.69 3.71 34.94
N SER A 97 5.81 3.12 33.76
CA SER A 97 4.66 2.76 32.90
C SER A 97 4.51 1.24 32.85
N SER A 98 3.28 0.74 32.70
CA SER A 98 2.97 -0.68 32.49
C SER A 98 3.98 -1.33 31.54
N ILE A 99 4.54 -2.50 31.91
CA ILE A 99 5.51 -3.24 31.08
C ILE A 99 4.89 -3.45 29.69
N GLU A 100 5.42 -2.76 28.69
CA GLU A 100 5.05 -2.92 27.29
C GLU A 100 5.81 -4.12 26.71
N TYR A 101 5.06 -5.02 26.08
CA TYR A 101 5.60 -6.19 25.40
C TYR A 101 5.58 -5.95 23.89
N GLU A 102 6.61 -6.44 23.21
CA GLU A 102 6.62 -6.52 21.75
C GLU A 102 6.03 -7.85 21.30
N GLU A 103 5.48 -7.89 20.08
CA GLU A 103 5.14 -9.17 19.47
C GLU A 103 6.43 -9.96 19.24
N PRO A 104 6.43 -11.26 19.57
CA PRO A 104 7.62 -12.08 19.37
C PRO A 104 7.95 -12.16 17.89
N PHE A 105 9.23 -12.06 17.56
CA PHE A 105 9.70 -12.24 16.21
C PHE A 105 9.32 -13.63 15.71
N THR A 106 8.60 -13.69 14.59
CA THR A 106 8.23 -14.94 13.94
C THR A 106 8.75 -14.92 12.52
N LEU A 107 9.71 -15.82 12.24
CA LEU A 107 10.17 -16.06 10.88
C LEU A 107 9.35 -17.19 10.26
N LEU A 108 8.80 -16.97 9.07
CA LEU A 108 8.20 -18.05 8.30
C LEU A 108 9.30 -18.97 7.77
N THR A 109 9.17 -20.28 8.03
CA THR A 109 10.00 -21.27 7.34
C THR A 109 9.75 -21.23 5.84
N SER A 110 10.69 -21.70 5.02
CA SER A 110 10.48 -21.80 3.55
C SER A 110 9.22 -22.60 3.18
N GLN A 111 8.86 -23.60 3.99
CA GLN A 111 7.62 -24.37 3.81
C GLN A 111 6.39 -23.51 4.11
N GLN A 112 6.33 -22.84 5.27
CA GLN A 112 5.21 -21.99 5.64
C GLN A 112 5.02 -20.83 4.65
N LEU A 113 6.11 -20.21 4.20
CA LEU A 113 6.07 -19.21 3.14
C LEU A 113 5.49 -19.80 1.85
N THR A 114 5.92 -21.00 1.45
CA THR A 114 5.37 -21.67 0.28
C THR A 114 3.87 -21.95 0.40
N GLU A 115 3.41 -22.38 1.58
CA GLU A 115 2.00 -22.63 1.86
C GLU A 115 1.18 -21.34 1.77
N GLN A 116 1.65 -20.24 2.37
CA GLN A 116 0.99 -18.93 2.31
C GLN A 116 0.94 -18.38 0.88
N LEU A 117 2.06 -18.43 0.14
CA LEU A 117 2.11 -18.04 -1.26
C LEU A 117 1.17 -18.88 -2.14
N ASN A 118 1.00 -20.17 -1.82
CA ASN A 118 0.04 -21.03 -2.53
C ASN A 118 -1.42 -20.71 -2.18
N LEU A 119 -1.71 -20.25 -0.96
CA LEU A 119 -3.04 -19.76 -0.58
C LEU A 119 -3.37 -18.47 -1.32
N LEU A 120 -2.43 -17.52 -1.38
CA LEU A 120 -2.56 -16.27 -2.14
C LEU A 120 -2.87 -16.54 -3.63
N LYS A 121 -2.21 -17.53 -4.26
CA LYS A 121 -2.50 -17.91 -5.65
C LYS A 121 -3.94 -18.38 -5.89
N LYS A 122 -4.61 -18.94 -4.88
CA LYS A 122 -5.96 -19.51 -5.03
C LYS A 122 -7.05 -18.44 -5.06
N GLN A 123 -6.80 -17.24 -4.55
CA GLN A 123 -7.79 -16.17 -4.52
C GLN A 123 -7.29 -14.92 -5.24
N PRO A 124 -8.07 -14.36 -6.19
CA PRO A 124 -7.67 -13.15 -6.86
C PRO A 124 -7.78 -11.96 -5.91
N ILE A 125 -6.69 -11.21 -5.81
CA ILE A 125 -6.62 -9.99 -5.01
C ILE A 125 -7.48 -8.91 -5.67
N LYS A 126 -8.24 -8.13 -4.89
CA LYS A 126 -9.16 -7.13 -5.43
C LYS A 126 -8.51 -5.75 -5.52
N PHE A 127 -8.76 -5.06 -6.62
CA PHE A 127 -8.45 -3.64 -6.81
C PHE A 127 -9.64 -2.90 -7.39
N LYS A 128 -9.71 -1.59 -7.18
CA LYS A 128 -10.65 -0.68 -7.85
C LYS A 128 -9.90 0.18 -8.85
N GLN A 129 -10.33 0.11 -10.11
CA GLN A 129 -9.87 1.03 -11.15
C GLN A 129 -10.70 2.32 -11.16
N ILE A 130 -10.01 3.45 -11.27
CA ILE A 130 -10.59 4.76 -11.53
C ILE A 130 -10.09 5.20 -12.91
N LEU A 131 -11.01 5.40 -13.84
CA LEU A 131 -10.70 5.68 -15.24
C LEU A 131 -10.58 7.18 -15.50
N SER A 132 -9.55 7.59 -16.24
CA SER A 132 -9.43 8.93 -16.79
C SER A 132 -9.32 8.94 -18.33
N SER A 133 -9.24 10.12 -18.94
CA SER A 133 -9.18 10.28 -20.41
C SER A 133 -7.93 9.64 -21.00
N GLU A 134 -6.81 9.67 -20.28
CA GLU A 134 -5.52 9.17 -20.76
C GLU A 134 -4.97 8.03 -19.90
N ASN A 135 -5.32 7.98 -18.61
CA ASN A 135 -4.74 7.05 -17.64
C ASN A 135 -5.81 6.31 -16.83
N SER A 136 -5.33 5.41 -15.97
CA SER A 136 -6.14 4.76 -14.94
C SER A 136 -5.40 4.79 -13.62
N LYS A 137 -6.12 5.07 -12.53
CA LYS A 137 -5.60 4.89 -11.18
C LYS A 137 -6.13 3.57 -10.61
N ILE A 138 -5.25 2.81 -9.99
CA ILE A 138 -5.51 1.52 -9.37
C ILE A 138 -5.39 1.70 -7.87
N ARG A 139 -6.46 1.40 -7.15
CA ARG A 139 -6.47 1.36 -5.69
C ARG A 139 -6.66 -0.06 -5.24
N PHE A 140 -5.70 -0.58 -4.49
CA PHE A 140 -5.85 -1.84 -3.79
C PHE A 140 -6.70 -1.62 -2.53
N SER A 141 -7.39 -2.66 -2.06
CA SER A 141 -8.03 -2.61 -0.73
C SER A 141 -7.00 -2.94 0.35
N ASP A 142 -7.03 -2.21 1.47
CA ASP A 142 -6.03 -2.30 2.55
C ASP A 142 -5.79 -3.74 3.05
N GLN A 143 -6.86 -4.52 3.30
CA GLN A 143 -6.74 -5.92 3.76
C GLN A 143 -5.94 -6.83 2.82
N ASN A 144 -5.97 -6.59 1.51
CA ASN A 144 -5.26 -7.45 0.55
C ASN A 144 -3.76 -7.14 0.47
N LEU A 145 -3.36 -5.92 0.86
CA LEU A 145 -1.96 -5.50 0.90
C LEU A 145 -1.30 -6.03 2.17
N ASP A 146 -1.98 -6.00 3.30
CA ASP A 146 -1.47 -6.52 4.57
C ASP A 146 -1.18 -8.04 4.48
N ASP A 147 -2.05 -8.81 3.82
CA ASP A 147 -1.83 -10.25 3.57
C ASP A 147 -0.61 -10.53 2.64
N LEU A 148 -0.26 -9.58 1.77
CA LEU A 148 0.92 -9.67 0.89
C LEU A 148 2.20 -9.25 1.62
N VAL A 149 2.14 -8.15 2.38
CA VAL A 149 3.29 -7.50 3.02
C VAL A 149 3.65 -8.15 4.36
N GLY A 150 2.68 -8.70 5.08
CA GLY A 150 2.89 -9.36 6.38
C GLY A 150 3.67 -10.68 6.34
N LEU A 151 4.06 -11.14 5.15
CA LEU A 151 4.84 -12.37 4.95
C LEU A 151 6.36 -12.12 4.87
N THR A 152 6.81 -10.87 4.85
CA THR A 152 8.22 -10.50 4.63
C THR A 152 8.72 -9.49 5.66
N SER A 153 10.03 -9.49 5.89
CA SER A 153 10.72 -8.51 6.73
C SER A 153 10.90 -7.13 6.07
N SER A 154 10.64 -7.04 4.76
CA SER A 154 10.78 -5.84 3.94
C SER A 154 9.55 -5.62 3.04
N LEU A 155 9.40 -4.41 2.47
CA LEU A 155 8.30 -4.09 1.56
C LEU A 155 8.35 -4.98 0.32
N ALA A 156 7.25 -5.65 -0.02
CA ALA A 156 7.16 -6.48 -1.22
C ALA A 156 7.28 -5.63 -2.49
N GLU A 157 8.19 -6.01 -3.38
CA GLU A 157 8.36 -5.36 -4.67
C GLU A 157 7.51 -6.07 -5.72
N TYR A 158 7.04 -5.34 -6.73
CA TYR A 158 6.17 -5.90 -7.75
C TYR A 158 6.55 -5.45 -9.15
N LYS A 159 6.09 -6.23 -10.13
CA LYS A 159 6.19 -5.94 -11.55
C LYS A 159 4.92 -6.35 -12.25
N ILE A 160 4.25 -5.41 -12.92
CA ILE A 160 3.09 -5.75 -13.76
C ILE A 160 3.60 -6.48 -14.99
N THR A 161 3.03 -7.66 -15.28
CA THR A 161 3.42 -8.46 -16.45
C THR A 161 2.34 -8.48 -17.51
N HIS A 162 1.06 -8.54 -17.12
CA HIS A 162 -0.05 -8.66 -18.07
C HIS A 162 -1.29 -7.90 -17.60
N LEU A 163 -1.96 -7.25 -18.55
CA LEU A 163 -3.25 -6.60 -18.37
C LEU A 163 -4.31 -7.32 -19.23
N TYR A 164 -5.45 -7.62 -18.63
CA TYR A 164 -6.62 -8.17 -19.32
C TYR A 164 -7.75 -7.14 -19.25
N PHE A 165 -8.28 -6.75 -20.41
CA PHE A 165 -9.29 -5.70 -20.52
C PHE A 165 -10.71 -6.26 -20.60
N SER A 166 -11.69 -5.45 -20.19
CA SER A 166 -13.11 -5.80 -20.21
C SER A 166 -13.66 -6.08 -21.62
N ASP A 167 -12.99 -5.58 -22.67
CA ASP A 167 -13.32 -5.89 -24.06
C ASP A 167 -12.80 -7.23 -24.58
N GLY A 168 -12.01 -7.94 -23.76
CA GLY A 168 -11.39 -9.23 -24.09
C GLY A 168 -10.00 -9.10 -24.71
N SER A 169 -9.51 -7.88 -24.97
CA SER A 169 -8.12 -7.67 -25.37
C SER A 169 -7.17 -7.84 -24.19
N GLU A 170 -5.90 -8.10 -24.49
CA GLU A 170 -4.83 -8.20 -23.51
C GLU A 170 -3.62 -7.37 -23.96
N GLN A 171 -2.82 -6.97 -22.97
CA GLN A 171 -1.57 -6.27 -23.21
C GLN A 171 -0.50 -6.85 -22.29
N LYS A 172 0.61 -7.31 -22.88
CA LYS A 172 1.82 -7.60 -22.13
C LYS A 172 2.44 -6.29 -21.70
N PHE A 173 2.68 -6.15 -20.41
CA PHE A 173 3.28 -4.95 -19.86
C PHE A 173 4.80 -5.14 -19.83
N ALA A 174 5.51 -4.27 -20.54
CA ALA A 174 6.94 -4.09 -20.39
C ALA A 174 7.13 -2.69 -19.79
N PRO A 175 7.73 -2.55 -18.61
CA PRO A 175 7.99 -1.22 -18.07
C PRO A 175 8.91 -0.47 -19.04
N THR A 176 8.49 0.71 -19.48
CA THR A 176 9.41 1.65 -20.13
C THR A 176 10.35 2.15 -19.03
N ILE A 177 11.64 1.87 -19.15
CA ILE A 177 12.69 2.19 -18.15
C ILE A 177 13.01 3.71 -18.15
N GLU A 178 11.99 4.56 -18.29
CA GLU A 178 12.16 6.02 -18.31
C GLU A 178 11.82 6.65 -16.94
N ASP A 179 11.26 5.89 -16.01
CA ASP A 179 10.99 6.35 -14.65
C ASP A 179 12.18 5.97 -13.73
N PRO A 180 12.94 6.96 -13.22
CA PRO A 180 14.10 6.72 -12.37
C PRO A 180 13.77 6.11 -11.00
N SER A 181 12.48 5.98 -10.64
CA SER A 181 12.02 5.26 -9.45
C SER A 181 11.92 3.74 -9.66
N ILE A 182 12.08 3.25 -10.89
CA ILE A 182 12.01 1.82 -11.21
C ILE A 182 13.43 1.24 -11.16
N ALA A 183 13.61 0.15 -10.40
CA ALA A 183 14.87 -0.58 -10.39
C ALA A 183 15.24 -1.10 -11.79
N ALA A 184 16.53 -1.29 -12.07
CA ALA A 184 17.01 -1.70 -13.40
C ALA A 184 16.44 -3.06 -13.89
N ASP A 185 15.91 -3.89 -12.99
CA ASP A 185 15.25 -5.16 -13.27
C ASP A 185 13.72 -5.05 -13.52
N GLY A 186 13.18 -3.84 -13.35
CA GLY A 186 11.78 -3.49 -13.61
C GLY A 186 10.83 -3.72 -12.42
N TYR A 187 11.34 -3.99 -11.22
CA TYR A 187 10.55 -4.06 -10.00
C TYR A 187 10.39 -2.67 -9.34
N GLN A 188 9.29 -2.48 -8.62
CA GLN A 188 8.94 -1.25 -7.91
C GLN A 188 8.38 -1.57 -6.52
N GLU A 189 8.52 -0.65 -5.57
CA GLU A 189 7.83 -0.73 -4.29
C GLU A 189 6.32 -0.57 -4.44
N LEU A 190 5.56 -1.46 -3.81
CA LEU A 190 4.10 -1.46 -3.90
C LEU A 190 3.50 -0.20 -3.26
N SER A 191 2.92 0.66 -4.09
CA SER A 191 2.24 1.89 -3.68
C SER A 191 0.79 1.92 -4.15
N SER A 192 -0.06 2.57 -3.36
CA SER A 192 -1.49 2.77 -3.67
C SER A 192 -1.83 4.27 -3.47
N PRO A 193 -2.35 4.98 -4.49
CA PRO A 193 -2.77 4.48 -5.79
C PRO A 193 -1.62 4.32 -6.80
N LEU A 194 -1.67 3.25 -7.59
CA LEU A 194 -0.81 3.02 -8.75
C LEU A 194 -1.43 3.67 -10.00
N THR A 195 -0.62 4.33 -10.84
CA THR A 195 -1.09 4.90 -12.12
C THR A 195 -0.68 4.00 -13.30
N LEU A 196 -1.63 3.70 -14.18
CA LEU A 196 -1.41 2.97 -15.43
C LEU A 196 -1.70 3.85 -16.63
N THR A 197 -0.82 3.81 -17.62
CA THR A 197 -0.99 4.50 -18.92
C THR A 197 -1.97 3.74 -19.83
N THR A 198 -3.20 3.59 -19.35
CA THR A 198 -4.30 3.02 -20.13
C THR A 198 -5.61 3.62 -19.68
N LYS A 199 -6.47 3.97 -20.63
CA LYS A 199 -7.86 4.39 -20.40
C LYS A 199 -8.87 3.26 -20.51
N LYS A 200 -8.41 2.03 -20.78
CA LYS A 200 -9.28 0.89 -20.99
C LYS A 200 -9.71 0.28 -19.65
N PRO A 201 -11.02 -0.01 -19.46
CA PRO A 201 -11.48 -0.76 -18.30
C PRO A 201 -10.83 -2.14 -18.22
N LEU A 202 -10.19 -2.45 -17.10
CA LEU A 202 -9.53 -3.71 -16.79
C LEU A 202 -10.54 -4.72 -16.23
N ASP A 203 -10.39 -5.98 -16.63
CA ASP A 203 -11.04 -7.11 -15.98
C ASP A 203 -10.14 -7.66 -14.86
N ARG A 204 -8.87 -7.88 -15.18
CA ARG A 204 -7.84 -8.34 -14.24
C ARG A 204 -6.45 -7.91 -14.69
N MET A 205 -5.48 -7.98 -13.78
CA MET A 205 -4.06 -7.82 -14.06
C MET A 205 -3.27 -8.94 -13.39
N VAL A 206 -2.10 -9.24 -13.95
CA VAL A 206 -1.14 -10.18 -13.38
C VAL A 206 0.10 -9.40 -13.01
N MET A 207 0.54 -9.58 -11.77
CA MET A 207 1.75 -8.98 -11.24
C MET A 207 2.65 -10.09 -10.72
N ASP A 208 3.94 -9.97 -11.02
CA ASP A 208 4.98 -10.73 -10.35
C ASP A 208 5.33 -9.99 -9.07
N VAL A 209 5.18 -10.64 -7.92
CA VAL A 209 5.52 -10.09 -6.60
C VAL A 209 6.77 -10.79 -6.11
N ARG A 210 7.79 -10.02 -5.74
CA ARG A 210 9.06 -10.48 -5.21
C ARG A 210 9.03 -10.38 -3.69
N TYR A 211 9.22 -11.52 -3.04
CA TYR A 211 9.24 -11.66 -1.59
C TYR A 211 10.67 -11.95 -1.13
N SER A 212 11.15 -11.14 -0.20
CA SER A 212 12.38 -11.38 0.54
C SER A 212 12.12 -12.28 1.74
N PHE A 213 12.94 -13.31 1.93
CA PHE A 213 12.80 -14.25 3.04
C PHE A 213 14.14 -14.87 3.44
N TYR A 214 14.21 -15.36 4.67
CA TYR A 214 15.35 -16.13 5.16
C TYR A 214 14.98 -17.62 5.14
N PRO A 215 15.76 -18.49 4.48
CA PRO A 215 15.41 -19.91 4.33
C PRO A 215 15.42 -20.69 5.66
N SER A 216 16.22 -20.23 6.62
CA SER A 216 16.37 -20.81 7.95
C SER A 216 16.89 -19.75 8.92
N TYR A 217 16.96 -20.09 10.20
CA TYR A 217 17.63 -19.28 11.20
C TYR A 217 18.26 -20.17 12.28
N GLN A 218 19.38 -19.72 12.85
CA GLN A 218 19.92 -20.31 14.07
C GLN A 218 19.40 -19.51 15.27
N LYS A 219 18.85 -20.22 16.28
CA LYS A 219 18.44 -19.61 17.54
C LYS A 219 19.50 -19.87 18.60
N VAL A 220 20.03 -18.81 19.21
CA VAL A 220 20.98 -18.87 20.32
C VAL A 220 20.33 -18.23 21.54
N VAL A 221 20.22 -18.97 22.64
CA VAL A 221 19.66 -18.48 23.90
C VAL A 221 20.78 -18.29 24.90
N LEU A 222 20.90 -17.09 25.46
CA LEU A 222 21.89 -16.73 26.45
C LEU A 222 21.20 -16.26 27.73
N ASP A 223 21.68 -16.75 28.86
CA ASP A 223 21.19 -16.37 30.18
C ASP A 223 22.32 -16.42 31.21
N LYS A 224 21.99 -16.29 32.50
CA LYS A 224 23.00 -16.26 33.57
C LYS A 224 23.75 -17.59 33.73
N ASP A 225 23.11 -18.71 33.37
CA ASP A 225 23.64 -20.07 33.49
C ASP A 225 24.32 -20.51 32.19
N ASN A 226 23.80 -20.04 31.04
CA ASN A 226 24.27 -20.34 29.69
C ASN A 226 24.82 -19.06 29.04
N LYS A 227 25.93 -18.55 29.56
CA LYS A 227 26.49 -17.26 29.10
C LYS A 227 27.19 -17.33 27.75
N LYS A 228 27.57 -18.51 27.27
CA LYS A 228 28.36 -18.64 26.04
C LYS A 228 27.97 -19.87 25.25
N VAL A 229 27.86 -19.68 23.93
CA VAL A 229 27.67 -20.75 22.95
C VAL A 229 28.77 -20.63 21.90
N THR A 230 29.38 -21.76 21.54
CA THR A 230 30.38 -21.84 20.47
C THR A 230 30.04 -22.99 19.56
N ASN A 231 30.01 -22.73 18.25
CA ASN A 231 29.70 -23.70 17.21
C ASN A 231 31.01 -24.27 16.62
N ASP A 232 30.92 -25.42 15.95
CA ASP A 232 32.05 -26.09 15.29
C ASP A 232 32.69 -25.26 14.16
N ASP A 233 31.92 -24.36 13.56
CA ASP A 233 32.37 -23.42 12.53
C ASP A 233 33.19 -22.25 13.12
N GLY A 234 33.43 -22.23 14.44
CA GLY A 234 34.12 -21.16 15.15
C GLY A 234 33.26 -19.93 15.45
N SER A 235 31.95 -19.98 15.17
CA SER A 235 31.02 -18.94 15.60
C SER A 235 30.88 -18.96 17.13
N SER A 236 30.90 -17.80 17.77
CA SER A 236 30.81 -17.67 19.22
C SER A 236 29.82 -16.59 19.59
N TYR A 237 29.01 -16.82 20.62
CA TYR A 237 28.01 -15.91 21.14
C TYR A 237 28.13 -15.86 22.65
N GLU A 238 28.23 -14.67 23.22
CA GLU A 238 28.56 -14.50 24.63
C GLU A 238 27.78 -13.35 25.25
N LEU A 239 27.16 -13.64 26.40
CA LEU A 239 26.55 -12.66 27.29
C LEU A 239 27.60 -12.14 28.25
N ILE A 240 28.07 -10.93 28.00
CA ILE A 240 29.08 -10.25 28.81
C ILE A 240 28.47 -9.80 30.14
N GLY A 241 27.27 -9.22 30.10
CA GLY A 241 26.59 -8.69 31.28
C GLY A 241 25.09 -8.50 31.09
N MET A 242 24.34 -8.62 32.18
CA MET A 242 22.88 -8.45 32.19
C MET A 242 22.40 -7.95 33.55
N GLN A 243 22.05 -6.66 33.64
CA GLN A 243 21.62 -6.00 34.88
C GLN A 243 20.78 -4.74 34.58
N GLU A 244 19.76 -4.48 35.40
CA GLU A 244 18.89 -3.29 35.35
C GLU A 244 18.30 -3.02 33.96
N GLY A 245 17.91 -4.09 33.25
CA GLY A 245 17.37 -3.99 31.88
C GLY A 245 18.43 -3.73 30.80
N MET A 246 19.70 -3.62 31.17
CA MET A 246 20.81 -3.48 30.25
C MET A 246 21.45 -4.83 29.97
N VAL A 247 21.80 -5.08 28.71
CA VAL A 247 22.42 -6.32 28.23
C VAL A 247 23.63 -5.98 27.38
N ALA A 248 24.77 -6.61 27.64
CA ALA A 248 25.98 -6.52 26.83
C ALA A 248 26.28 -7.88 26.19
N LEU A 249 26.45 -7.89 24.87
CA LEU A 249 26.69 -9.09 24.05
C LEU A 249 27.97 -8.95 23.25
N GLN A 250 28.64 -10.08 23.05
CA GLN A 250 29.73 -10.24 22.11
C GLN A 250 29.47 -11.47 21.25
N PHE A 251 29.51 -11.33 19.92
CA PHE A 251 29.34 -12.49 19.04
C PHE A 251 30.03 -12.34 17.70
N THR A 252 30.30 -13.46 17.03
CA THR A 252 30.81 -13.46 15.66
C THR A 252 29.69 -13.71 14.67
N LEU A 253 29.75 -13.03 13.52
CA LEU A 253 28.70 -13.06 12.49
C LEU A 253 29.34 -13.20 11.10
N PRO A 254 28.92 -14.17 10.27
CA PRO A 254 29.30 -14.22 8.86
C PRO A 254 28.95 -12.91 8.13
N LEU A 255 29.74 -12.51 7.14
CA LEU A 255 29.56 -11.24 6.43
C LEU A 255 28.21 -11.09 5.71
N SER A 256 27.63 -12.20 5.24
CA SER A 256 26.33 -12.22 4.56
C SER A 256 25.15 -12.45 5.50
N ALA A 257 25.40 -12.80 6.76
CA ALA A 257 24.35 -13.07 7.74
C ALA A 257 23.93 -11.79 8.45
N THR A 258 22.65 -11.67 8.80
CA THR A 258 22.12 -10.63 9.69
C THR A 258 21.63 -11.25 11.00
N TYR A 259 21.18 -10.41 11.94
CA TYR A 259 20.72 -10.89 13.24
C TYR A 259 19.62 -10.02 13.85
N LEU A 260 18.81 -10.65 14.70
CA LEU A 260 17.86 -9.99 15.58
C LEU A 260 18.13 -10.40 17.04
N VAL A 261 17.84 -9.50 17.99
CA VAL A 261 17.93 -9.79 19.42
C VAL A 261 16.60 -9.53 20.12
N GLU A 262 16.15 -10.50 20.92
CA GLU A 262 14.99 -10.37 21.81
C GLU A 262 15.41 -10.55 23.28
N GLY A 263 14.89 -9.70 24.17
CA GLY A 263 14.97 -9.90 25.61
C GLY A 263 13.67 -10.53 26.12
N LEU A 264 13.74 -11.68 26.77
CA LEU A 264 12.56 -12.40 27.25
C LEU A 264 12.41 -12.33 28.77
N THR A 265 11.17 -12.20 29.22
CA THR A 265 10.80 -12.42 30.63
C THR A 265 10.86 -13.90 31.01
N ALA A 266 10.79 -14.22 32.31
CA ALA A 266 10.69 -15.61 32.78
C ALA A 266 9.46 -16.37 32.22
N GLY A 267 8.41 -15.64 31.85
CA GLY A 267 7.22 -16.20 31.18
C GLY A 267 7.33 -16.30 29.66
N GLY A 268 8.51 -16.01 29.07
CA GLY A 268 8.76 -16.11 27.64
C GLY A 268 8.21 -14.95 26.78
N LYS A 269 7.75 -13.85 27.39
CA LYS A 269 7.28 -12.67 26.66
C LYS A 269 8.44 -11.76 26.24
N SER A 270 8.40 -11.25 25.00
CA SER A 270 9.38 -10.30 24.45
C SER A 270 9.21 -8.91 25.06
N LEU A 271 10.31 -8.36 25.56
CA LEU A 271 10.39 -7.03 26.16
C LEU A 271 10.70 -5.98 25.10
N ARG A 272 10.04 -4.83 25.20
CA ARG A 272 10.34 -3.68 24.35
C ARG A 272 11.80 -3.21 24.52
N MET A 273 12.47 -2.93 23.40
CA MET A 273 13.87 -2.49 23.35
C MET A 273 14.00 -1.01 22.91
N PRO A 274 13.94 -0.04 23.84
CA PRO A 274 14.00 1.39 23.50
C PRO A 274 15.35 1.90 22.99
N GLY A 275 16.44 1.12 23.10
CA GLY A 275 17.74 1.57 22.66
C GLY A 275 18.74 0.44 22.46
N SER A 276 19.64 0.64 21.50
CA SER A 276 20.77 -0.24 21.26
C SER A 276 22.00 0.56 20.81
N THR A 277 23.18 0.00 21.04
CA THR A 277 24.43 0.48 20.44
C THR A 277 25.21 -0.72 19.94
N THR A 278 25.79 -0.61 18.75
CA THR A 278 26.52 -1.70 18.10
C THR A 278 27.90 -1.24 17.70
N LEU A 279 28.92 -2.06 17.96
CA LEU A 279 30.26 -1.91 17.43
C LEU A 279 30.62 -3.17 16.63
N SER A 280 30.72 -3.01 15.31
CA SER A 280 31.23 -4.03 14.40
C SER A 280 32.74 -3.88 14.22
N VAL A 281 33.47 -4.98 14.39
CA VAL A 281 34.92 -5.07 14.28
C VAL A 281 35.26 -6.07 13.17
N PRO A 282 36.06 -5.66 12.16
CA PRO A 282 36.44 -6.53 11.05
C PRO A 282 37.23 -7.76 11.49
N SER A 283 37.13 -8.83 10.71
CA SER A 283 37.84 -10.08 10.91
C SER A 283 39.37 -9.92 10.76
N LYS A 284 40.10 -11.00 11.10
CA LYS A 284 41.52 -11.10 10.77
C LYS A 284 41.77 -11.14 9.26
N GLY A 285 40.98 -11.92 8.53
CA GLY A 285 41.06 -11.99 7.07
C GLY A 285 40.84 -10.63 6.40
N GLN A 286 39.78 -9.90 6.77
CA GLN A 286 39.47 -8.59 6.20
C GLN A 286 40.60 -7.56 6.41
N ILE A 287 41.18 -7.50 7.61
CA ILE A 287 42.30 -6.59 7.88
C ILE A 287 43.54 -6.98 7.05
N GLU A 288 43.82 -8.26 6.87
CA GLU A 288 44.91 -8.72 5.99
C GLU A 288 44.62 -8.40 4.51
N GLN A 289 43.38 -8.56 4.03
CA GLN A 289 42.99 -8.15 2.67
C GLN A 289 43.19 -6.65 2.45
N LEU A 290 42.81 -5.80 3.41
CA LEU A 290 43.08 -4.37 3.34
C LEU A 290 44.57 -4.05 3.28
N LYS A 291 45.41 -4.80 4.02
CA LYS A 291 46.88 -4.66 3.93
C LYS A 291 47.41 -5.03 2.57
N LEU A 292 46.93 -6.12 1.98
CA LEU A 292 47.31 -6.54 0.63
C LEU A 292 46.88 -5.49 -0.41
N TYR A 293 45.67 -4.94 -0.29
CA TYR A 293 45.19 -3.84 -1.13
C TYR A 293 46.06 -2.59 -0.98
N HIS A 294 46.36 -2.18 0.25
CA HIS A 294 47.27 -1.06 0.53
C HIS A 294 48.66 -1.29 -0.11
N GLN A 295 49.21 -2.49 0.00
CA GLN A 295 50.48 -2.85 -0.64
C GLN A 295 50.40 -2.78 -2.17
N ALA A 296 49.27 -3.18 -2.78
CA ALA A 296 49.06 -3.06 -4.21
C ALA A 296 49.04 -1.59 -4.66
N LEU A 297 48.32 -0.72 -3.94
CA LEU A 297 48.30 0.73 -4.22
C LEU A 297 49.70 1.36 -4.12
N VAL A 298 50.47 0.98 -3.09
CA VAL A 298 51.87 1.40 -2.92
C VAL A 298 52.72 0.98 -4.12
N LYS A 299 52.59 -0.27 -4.59
CA LYS A 299 53.29 -0.75 -5.79
C LYS A 299 52.85 0.01 -7.05
N THR A 300 51.57 0.36 -7.18
CA THR A 300 51.06 1.15 -8.31
C THR A 300 51.69 2.54 -8.31
N ARG A 301 51.74 3.21 -7.15
CA ARG A 301 52.42 4.50 -6.99
C ARG A 301 53.90 4.42 -7.34
N ASP A 302 54.61 3.40 -6.87
CA ASP A 302 56.05 3.25 -7.14
C ASP A 302 56.34 3.05 -8.63
N ASN A 303 55.38 2.51 -9.38
CA ASN A 303 55.46 2.29 -10.81
C ASN A 303 54.62 3.30 -11.63
N ILE A 304 54.29 4.47 -11.06
CA ILE A 304 53.30 5.39 -11.68
C ILE A 304 53.69 5.86 -13.09
N LYS A 305 54.99 5.89 -13.39
CA LYS A 305 55.53 6.27 -14.71
C LYS A 305 55.15 5.30 -15.84
N GLN A 306 54.62 4.11 -15.53
CA GLN A 306 54.17 3.15 -16.53
C GLN A 306 52.80 3.52 -17.13
N PHE A 307 52.06 4.41 -16.48
CA PHE A 307 50.74 4.86 -16.93
C PHE A 307 50.91 6.09 -17.81
N ALA A 308 50.35 6.03 -19.03
CA ALA A 308 50.45 7.10 -20.00
C ALA A 308 49.60 8.33 -19.59
N ASP A 309 48.49 8.07 -18.92
CA ASP A 309 47.53 9.07 -18.46
C ASP A 309 46.76 8.57 -17.23
N SER A 310 46.00 9.47 -16.61
CA SER A 310 45.19 9.20 -15.42
C SER A 310 44.06 8.19 -15.68
N ASN A 311 43.61 8.05 -16.93
CA ASN A 311 42.61 7.05 -17.32
C ASN A 311 43.19 5.62 -17.29
N SER A 312 44.41 5.42 -17.79
CA SER A 312 45.12 4.13 -17.70
C SER A 312 45.45 3.75 -16.25
N LEU A 313 45.73 4.74 -15.39
CA LEU A 313 45.87 4.53 -13.94
C LEU A 313 44.54 4.11 -13.30
N GLN A 314 43.43 4.80 -13.62
CA GLN A 314 42.10 4.47 -13.11
C GLN A 314 41.71 3.02 -13.45
N GLN A 315 41.86 2.60 -14.71
CA GLN A 315 41.55 1.23 -15.14
C GLN A 315 42.38 0.17 -14.38
N HIS A 316 43.64 0.48 -14.08
CA HIS A 316 44.48 -0.42 -13.30
C HIS A 316 44.05 -0.50 -11.83
N LEU A 317 43.69 0.63 -11.21
CA LEU A 317 43.17 0.67 -9.84
C LEU A 317 41.83 -0.07 -9.72
N GLU A 318 40.96 0.04 -10.73
CA GLU A 318 39.72 -0.74 -10.84
C GLU A 318 40.00 -2.24 -10.90
N LYS A 319 40.98 -2.65 -11.71
CA LYS A 319 41.39 -4.06 -11.79
C LYS A 319 41.94 -4.58 -10.46
N ILE A 320 42.84 -3.83 -9.81
CA ILE A 320 43.35 -4.16 -8.48
C ILE A 320 42.19 -4.33 -7.51
N SER A 321 41.28 -3.35 -7.46
CA SER A 321 40.13 -3.38 -6.55
C SER A 321 39.22 -4.59 -6.78
N ALA A 322 39.00 -4.98 -8.04
CA ALA A 322 38.17 -6.13 -8.41
C ALA A 322 38.78 -7.50 -8.04
N GLU A 323 40.11 -7.57 -7.88
CA GLU A 323 40.82 -8.79 -7.46
C GLU A 323 40.68 -9.06 -5.95
N PHE A 324 40.34 -8.05 -5.14
CA PHE A 324 40.13 -8.21 -3.70
C PHE A 324 38.71 -8.66 -3.38
N LYS A 325 38.59 -9.81 -2.73
CA LYS A 325 37.34 -10.35 -2.21
C LYS A 325 37.56 -10.77 -0.76
N ASN A 326 36.56 -10.49 0.07
CA ASN A 326 36.52 -11.08 1.41
C ASN A 326 36.36 -12.59 1.30
N ASP A 327 36.90 -13.32 2.27
CA ASP A 327 36.59 -14.73 2.41
C ASP A 327 35.10 -14.85 2.79
N PRO A 328 34.27 -15.62 2.08
CA PRO A 328 32.88 -15.84 2.49
C PRO A 328 32.76 -16.48 3.88
N GLU A 329 33.82 -17.15 4.37
CA GLU A 329 33.89 -17.70 5.72
C GLU A 329 34.38 -16.68 6.77
N ASP A 330 34.77 -15.45 6.36
CA ASP A 330 35.15 -14.41 7.29
C ASP A 330 33.97 -14.00 8.17
N LYS A 331 34.26 -13.89 9.47
CA LYS A 331 33.29 -13.48 10.49
C LYS A 331 33.73 -12.19 11.15
N ILE A 332 32.83 -11.22 11.19
CA ILE A 332 33.02 -9.98 11.95
C ILE A 332 32.70 -10.23 13.42
N LEU A 333 33.39 -9.52 14.30
CA LEU A 333 33.06 -9.48 15.72
C LEU A 333 32.09 -8.34 15.98
N ILE A 334 30.95 -8.65 16.59
CA ILE A 334 29.93 -7.69 17.01
C ILE A 334 29.97 -7.56 18.52
N LEU A 335 30.00 -6.31 18.99
CA LEU A 335 29.82 -5.94 20.38
C LEU A 335 28.54 -5.09 20.47
N LYS A 336 27.60 -5.48 21.32
CA LYS A 336 26.28 -4.84 21.36
C LYS A 336 25.84 -4.56 22.78
N ASN A 337 25.42 -3.34 23.07
CA ASN A 337 24.70 -3.01 24.29
C ASN A 337 23.24 -2.71 23.96
N LEU A 338 22.33 -3.29 24.75
CA LEU A 338 20.89 -3.18 24.58
C LEU A 338 20.28 -2.67 25.88
N THR A 339 19.25 -1.83 25.73
CA THR A 339 18.42 -1.38 26.85
C THR A 339 17.00 -1.88 26.63
N PHE A 340 16.48 -2.61 27.61
CA PHE A 340 15.10 -3.09 27.66
C PHE A 340 14.29 -2.29 28.68
N VAL A 341 12.97 -2.23 28.49
CA VAL A 341 12.04 -1.57 29.44
C VAL A 341 11.97 -2.26 30.81
N ALA A 342 12.44 -3.50 30.92
CA ALA A 342 12.52 -4.27 32.15
C ALA A 342 13.71 -5.23 32.10
N GLN A 343 14.05 -5.87 33.23
CA GLN A 343 15.11 -6.87 33.31
C GLN A 343 14.76 -8.13 32.51
N PRO A 344 15.51 -8.47 31.43
CA PRO A 344 15.34 -9.77 30.77
C PRO A 344 15.87 -10.89 31.67
N GLN A 345 15.22 -12.05 31.57
CA GLN A 345 15.66 -13.31 32.19
C GLN A 345 16.58 -14.10 31.24
N SER A 346 16.34 -14.00 29.94
CA SER A 346 17.18 -14.56 28.89
C SER A 346 17.18 -13.63 27.68
N VAL A 347 18.20 -13.76 26.85
CA VAL A 347 18.35 -13.04 25.59
C VAL A 347 18.43 -14.06 24.48
N VAL A 348 17.69 -13.82 23.39
CA VAL A 348 17.67 -14.70 22.22
C VAL A 348 18.27 -13.95 21.05
N LEU A 349 19.28 -14.54 20.42
CA LEU A 349 19.81 -14.09 19.14
C LEU A 349 19.28 -15.01 18.04
N TYR A 350 18.66 -14.41 17.03
CA TYR A 350 18.32 -15.09 15.79
C TYR A 350 19.38 -14.72 14.75
N ILE A 351 20.16 -15.70 14.32
CA ILE A 351 21.15 -15.52 13.25
C ILE A 351 20.47 -15.92 11.95
N LEU A 352 20.33 -14.95 11.06
CA LEU A 352 19.65 -15.08 9.79
C LEU A 352 20.72 -15.14 8.69
N PRO A 353 20.70 -16.15 7.80
CA PRO A 353 21.64 -16.24 6.69
C PRO A 353 21.39 -15.13 5.66
N GLU A 354 22.05 -15.20 4.51
CA GLU A 354 21.77 -14.28 3.40
C GLU A 354 20.29 -14.34 3.01
N GLU A 355 19.67 -13.16 2.86
CA GLU A 355 18.29 -13.01 2.44
C GLU A 355 18.13 -13.55 1.01
N GLN A 356 17.11 -14.37 0.79
CA GLN A 356 16.77 -14.90 -0.52
C GLN A 356 15.51 -14.23 -1.03
N THR A 357 15.38 -14.16 -2.35
CA THR A 357 14.17 -13.65 -2.99
C THR A 357 13.42 -14.76 -3.71
N ARG A 358 12.09 -14.66 -3.71
CA ARG A 358 11.22 -15.53 -4.51
C ARG A 358 10.17 -14.70 -5.21
N THR A 359 10.03 -14.91 -6.50
CA THR A 359 8.97 -14.28 -7.29
C THR A 359 7.76 -15.20 -7.41
N VAL A 360 6.57 -14.62 -7.24
CA VAL A 360 5.29 -15.27 -7.47
C VAL A 360 4.39 -14.42 -8.34
N SER A 361 3.91 -15.00 -9.44
CA SER A 361 2.86 -14.38 -10.25
C SER A 361 1.50 -14.51 -9.57
N GLN A 362 0.83 -13.38 -9.39
CA GLN A 362 -0.45 -13.27 -8.69
C GLN A 362 -1.51 -12.62 -9.59
N ASN A 363 -2.74 -13.12 -9.51
CA ASN A 363 -3.88 -12.52 -10.20
C ASN A 363 -4.54 -11.46 -9.32
N PHE A 364 -4.80 -10.32 -9.91
CA PHE A 364 -5.55 -9.23 -9.32
C PHE A 364 -6.80 -8.99 -10.17
N ALA A 365 -7.99 -8.99 -9.56
CA ALA A 365 -9.27 -8.81 -10.23
C ALA A 365 -9.86 -7.44 -9.91
N ASN A 366 -10.40 -6.77 -10.92
CA ASN A 366 -11.07 -5.50 -10.74
C ASN A 366 -12.39 -5.71 -9.97
N SER A 367 -12.64 -4.88 -8.97
CA SER A 367 -13.91 -4.84 -8.24
C SER A 367 -14.99 -4.12 -9.06
N LEU A 368 -14.60 -3.36 -10.08
CA LEU A 368 -15.51 -2.75 -11.03
C LEU A 368 -16.13 -3.84 -11.90
N ALA A 369 -17.43 -4.07 -11.73
CA ALA A 369 -18.15 -5.09 -12.49
C ALA A 369 -18.11 -4.80 -14.00
N LYS A 370 -18.05 -5.87 -14.80
CA LYS A 370 -18.11 -5.78 -16.25
C LYS A 370 -19.45 -5.20 -16.70
N GLN A 371 -19.38 -4.12 -17.48
CA GLN A 371 -20.52 -3.37 -17.99
C GLN A 371 -20.23 -2.81 -19.40
N ASP A 372 -21.28 -2.31 -20.05
CA ASP A 372 -21.17 -1.73 -21.40
C ASP A 372 -20.68 -0.28 -21.41
N LEU A 373 -20.81 0.41 -20.28
CA LEU A 373 -20.45 1.81 -20.10
C LEU A 373 -19.76 1.99 -18.75
N TYR A 374 -18.65 2.70 -18.75
CA TYR A 374 -17.88 3.00 -17.55
C TYR A 374 -17.83 4.52 -17.36
N ILE A 375 -17.87 4.96 -16.11
CA ILE A 375 -17.66 6.35 -15.76
C ILE A 375 -16.16 6.64 -15.87
N ALA A 376 -15.81 7.71 -16.59
CA ALA A 376 -14.44 8.18 -16.68
C ALA A 376 -14.39 9.69 -16.49
N LYS A 377 -13.29 10.14 -15.88
CA LYS A 377 -12.97 11.55 -15.70
C LYS A 377 -12.11 12.03 -16.86
N ASP A 378 -12.28 13.26 -17.29
CA ASP A 378 -11.32 13.89 -18.19
C ASP A 378 -10.33 14.73 -17.39
N ASP A 379 -9.04 14.41 -17.53
CA ASP A 379 -7.98 15.07 -16.76
C ASP A 379 -7.79 16.54 -17.17
N ALA A 380 -8.21 16.94 -18.37
CA ALA A 380 -8.10 18.32 -18.85
C ALA A 380 -9.21 19.23 -18.32
N THR A 381 -10.44 18.73 -18.23
CA THR A 381 -11.62 19.52 -17.83
C THR A 381 -12.09 19.27 -16.40
N ASP A 382 -11.57 18.23 -15.75
CA ASP A 382 -12.04 17.70 -14.47
C ASP A 382 -13.48 17.13 -14.50
N LYS A 383 -14.11 17.09 -15.67
CA LYS A 383 -15.50 16.64 -15.85
C LYS A 383 -15.58 15.15 -16.11
N PHE A 384 -16.77 14.59 -15.89
CA PHE A 384 -17.05 13.17 -16.05
C PHE A 384 -17.95 12.92 -17.26
N GLY A 385 -17.74 11.78 -17.89
CA GLY A 385 -18.55 11.24 -18.97
C GLY A 385 -18.62 9.72 -18.92
N PHE A 386 -18.97 9.10 -20.05
CA PHE A 386 -19.05 7.65 -20.17
C PHE A 386 -18.17 7.14 -21.31
N ILE A 387 -17.36 6.13 -21.03
CA ILE A 387 -16.56 5.41 -22.02
C ILE A 387 -17.09 4.00 -22.25
N ASP A 388 -16.84 3.45 -23.43
CA ASP A 388 -17.08 2.04 -23.73
C ASP A 388 -15.98 1.14 -23.15
N LYS A 389 -16.15 -0.17 -23.29
CA LYS A 389 -15.14 -1.18 -22.89
C LYS A 389 -13.79 -1.06 -23.61
N ARG A 390 -13.72 -0.32 -24.72
CA ARG A 390 -12.48 -0.06 -25.48
C ARG A 390 -11.80 1.24 -25.05
N GLY A 391 -12.40 2.00 -24.13
CA GLY A 391 -11.87 3.28 -23.66
C GLY A 391 -12.25 4.49 -24.51
N ASN A 392 -13.23 4.35 -25.42
CA ASN A 392 -13.69 5.46 -26.24
C ASN A 392 -14.85 6.20 -25.57
N TRP A 393 -14.85 7.53 -25.63
CA TRP A 393 -15.97 8.35 -25.17
C TRP A 393 -17.24 8.02 -25.96
N VAL A 394 -18.24 7.53 -25.23
CA VAL A 394 -19.62 7.39 -25.71
C VAL A 394 -20.38 8.68 -25.43
N ILE A 395 -20.22 9.20 -24.22
CA ILE A 395 -20.72 10.51 -23.81
C ILE A 395 -19.51 11.31 -23.38
N LYS A 396 -19.25 12.42 -24.09
CA LYS A 396 -18.14 13.32 -23.75
C LYS A 396 -18.29 13.88 -22.32
N PRO A 397 -17.17 14.19 -21.65
CA PRO A 397 -17.16 14.82 -20.34
C PRO A 397 -18.01 16.07 -20.32
N GLN A 398 -18.99 16.13 -19.42
CA GLN A 398 -19.86 17.30 -19.28
C GLN A 398 -20.46 17.44 -17.87
N PHE A 399 -20.41 16.37 -17.07
CA PHE A 399 -20.97 16.36 -15.71
C PHE A 399 -19.88 16.70 -14.71
N ALA A 400 -20.21 17.44 -13.66
CA ALA A 400 -19.27 17.73 -12.57
C ALA A 400 -19.01 16.46 -11.73
N VAL A 401 -20.04 15.64 -11.52
CA VAL A 401 -19.94 14.34 -10.83
C VAL A 401 -20.94 13.36 -11.45
N ILE A 402 -20.54 12.09 -11.56
CA ILE A 402 -21.44 10.97 -11.87
C ILE A 402 -21.31 9.94 -10.75
N GLU A 403 -22.42 9.65 -10.09
CA GLU A 403 -22.51 8.66 -9.01
C GLU A 403 -23.31 7.45 -9.49
N SER A 404 -22.83 6.25 -9.15
CA SER A 404 -23.69 5.08 -9.13
C SER A 404 -24.78 5.31 -8.10
N ASN A 405 -26.05 5.13 -8.45
CA ASN A 405 -27.14 5.33 -7.50
C ASN A 405 -27.01 4.37 -6.30
N ASP A 406 -27.37 4.85 -5.10
CA ASP A 406 -27.28 4.08 -3.84
C ASP A 406 -28.11 2.79 -3.84
N LEU A 407 -29.08 2.70 -4.75
CA LEU A 407 -30.00 1.57 -4.91
C LEU A 407 -29.45 0.50 -5.87
N ASN A 408 -28.23 0.67 -6.40
CA ASN A 408 -27.56 -0.24 -7.34
C ASN A 408 -28.41 -0.61 -8.58
N ILE A 409 -29.26 0.32 -9.04
CA ILE A 409 -30.11 0.14 -10.21
C ILE A 409 -29.23 0.21 -11.47
N LYS A 410 -29.12 -0.92 -12.19
CA LYS A 410 -28.24 -1.02 -13.36
C LYS A 410 -28.63 -0.03 -14.46
N GLY A 411 -27.64 0.71 -14.97
CA GLY A 411 -27.81 1.64 -16.09
C GLY A 411 -28.51 2.95 -15.75
N ILE A 412 -28.75 3.23 -14.46
CA ILE A 412 -29.24 4.51 -13.95
C ILE A 412 -28.12 5.19 -13.18
N TYR A 413 -27.88 6.47 -13.49
CA TYR A 413 -26.80 7.25 -12.90
C TYR A 413 -27.39 8.52 -12.29
N ARG A 414 -26.88 8.90 -11.12
CA ARG A 414 -27.12 10.23 -10.58
C ARG A 414 -26.02 11.14 -11.08
N VAL A 415 -26.39 12.25 -11.71
CA VAL A 415 -25.44 13.21 -12.26
C VAL A 415 -25.64 14.57 -11.65
N HIS A 416 -24.52 15.27 -11.47
CA HIS A 416 -24.45 16.58 -10.89
C HIS A 416 -23.92 17.57 -11.94
N ASN A 417 -24.65 18.65 -12.14
CA ASN A 417 -24.22 19.75 -12.99
C ASN A 417 -23.88 20.97 -12.14
N GLU A 418 -22.93 21.76 -12.62
CA GLU A 418 -22.67 23.10 -12.12
C GLU A 418 -23.95 23.93 -12.23
N ASN A 419 -24.30 24.67 -11.17
CA ASN A 419 -25.47 25.54 -11.19
C ASN A 419 -25.10 26.84 -11.93
N PRO A 420 -25.67 27.13 -13.12
CA PRO A 420 -25.35 28.34 -13.87
C PRO A 420 -25.87 29.64 -13.22
N SER A 421 -26.56 29.54 -12.07
CA SER A 421 -27.41 30.61 -11.52
C SER A 421 -26.85 31.33 -10.29
N GLN A 422 -25.61 31.07 -9.85
CA GLN A 422 -25.06 31.65 -8.60
C GLN A 422 -23.61 32.10 -8.82
N ASN A 423 -23.42 33.41 -8.97
CA ASN A 423 -22.10 34.08 -9.02
C ASN A 423 -21.60 34.51 -7.63
N ASN A 424 -22.21 34.04 -6.53
CA ASN A 424 -21.89 34.50 -5.18
C ASN A 424 -21.30 33.38 -4.32
N GLU A 425 -20.27 33.75 -3.56
CA GLU A 425 -19.29 32.93 -2.85
C GLU A 425 -19.80 31.98 -1.75
N ASP A 426 -21.12 31.77 -1.61
CA ASP A 426 -21.66 30.91 -0.55
C ASP A 426 -22.43 29.71 -1.13
N SER A 427 -21.71 28.59 -1.21
CA SER A 427 -22.18 27.21 -1.43
C SER A 427 -22.73 26.88 -2.83
N SER A 428 -21.88 26.30 -3.68
CA SER A 428 -22.26 25.70 -4.96
C SER A 428 -23.07 24.41 -4.77
N TRP A 429 -24.40 24.53 -4.65
CA TRP A 429 -25.24 23.33 -4.65
C TRP A 429 -25.32 22.79 -6.08
N LEU A 430 -24.75 21.60 -6.30
CA LEU A 430 -24.85 20.89 -7.56
C LEU A 430 -26.30 20.48 -7.84
N ILE A 431 -26.80 20.74 -9.06
CA ILE A 431 -28.13 20.28 -9.47
C ILE A 431 -28.03 18.79 -9.78
N SER A 432 -28.63 17.94 -8.94
CA SER A 432 -28.65 16.49 -9.15
C SER A 432 -29.83 16.05 -9.99
N SER A 433 -29.62 15.14 -10.95
CA SER A 433 -30.70 14.50 -11.70
C SER A 433 -30.36 13.05 -12.00
N TYR A 434 -31.38 12.23 -12.26
CA TYR A 434 -31.19 10.86 -12.72
C TYR A 434 -31.19 10.81 -14.25
N ILE A 435 -30.24 10.06 -14.80
CA ILE A 435 -30.17 9.77 -16.23
C ILE A 435 -30.02 8.28 -16.46
N SER A 436 -30.38 7.86 -17.67
CA SER A 436 -29.96 6.59 -18.25
C SER A 436 -29.28 6.85 -19.58
N VAL A 437 -28.53 5.88 -20.09
CA VAL A 437 -28.03 5.92 -21.47
C VAL A 437 -28.80 4.88 -22.27
N ASP A 438 -29.30 5.29 -23.43
CA ASP A 438 -29.93 4.36 -24.36
C ASP A 438 -28.88 3.37 -24.90
N PRO A 439 -29.09 2.05 -24.77
CA PRO A 439 -28.08 1.08 -25.19
C PRO A 439 -27.90 1.02 -26.72
N LYS A 440 -28.92 1.41 -27.50
CA LYS A 440 -28.89 1.40 -28.97
C LYS A 440 -28.39 2.72 -29.54
N THR A 441 -28.98 3.84 -29.12
CA THR A 441 -28.64 5.16 -29.67
C THR A 441 -27.45 5.80 -28.97
N ARG A 442 -27.07 5.29 -27.79
CA ARG A 442 -26.00 5.83 -26.94
C ARG A 442 -26.26 7.27 -26.48
N GLN A 443 -27.52 7.71 -26.50
CA GLN A 443 -27.91 9.05 -26.06
C GLN A 443 -28.32 9.06 -24.58
N ILE A 444 -28.11 10.21 -23.93
CA ILE A 444 -28.60 10.46 -22.57
C ILE A 444 -30.11 10.60 -22.59
N ILE A 445 -30.78 9.83 -21.72
CA ILE A 445 -32.21 9.96 -21.43
C ILE A 445 -32.33 10.49 -20.00
N LYS A 446 -32.85 11.72 -19.86
CA LYS A 446 -33.18 12.29 -18.56
C LYS A 446 -34.39 11.57 -17.97
N MET A 447 -34.28 11.12 -16.72
CA MET A 447 -35.41 10.50 -16.03
C MET A 447 -36.47 11.57 -15.71
N PRO A 448 -37.77 11.25 -15.83
CA PRO A 448 -38.84 12.21 -15.63
C PRO A 448 -39.16 12.46 -14.13
N PHE A 449 -38.29 12.04 -13.22
CA PHE A 449 -38.43 12.14 -11.76
C PHE A 449 -37.11 12.55 -11.11
N GLU A 450 -37.20 13.24 -9.98
CA GLU A 450 -36.06 13.72 -9.18
C GLU A 450 -35.69 12.77 -8.04
N SER A 451 -36.56 11.84 -7.65
CA SER A 451 -36.29 10.92 -6.53
C SER A 451 -36.78 9.51 -6.79
N ILE A 452 -35.98 8.54 -6.36
CA ILE A 452 -36.29 7.11 -6.31
C ILE A 452 -36.36 6.75 -4.83
N LEU A 453 -37.49 6.24 -4.37
CA LEU A 453 -37.78 6.17 -2.93
C LEU A 453 -37.76 4.76 -2.38
N GLU A 454 -38.50 3.85 -2.98
CA GLU A 454 -38.70 2.50 -2.45
C GLU A 454 -38.77 1.48 -3.59
N ASN A 455 -38.09 0.33 -3.42
CA ASN A 455 -38.28 -0.84 -4.28
C ASN A 455 -39.52 -1.61 -3.79
N VAL A 456 -40.50 -1.79 -4.67
CA VAL A 456 -41.78 -2.42 -4.36
C VAL A 456 -42.00 -3.75 -5.12
N GLY A 457 -40.99 -4.26 -5.82
CA GLY A 457 -41.05 -5.50 -6.60
C GLY A 457 -40.02 -5.55 -7.74
N ASP A 458 -40.09 -6.58 -8.59
CA ASP A 458 -39.16 -6.85 -9.70
C ASP A 458 -38.82 -5.61 -10.57
N ASP A 459 -37.73 -4.92 -10.21
CA ASP A 459 -37.28 -3.63 -10.79
C ASP A 459 -38.34 -2.52 -10.78
N LEU A 460 -39.34 -2.62 -9.92
CA LEU A 460 -40.45 -1.67 -9.79
C LEU A 460 -40.23 -0.78 -8.58
N TYR A 461 -40.22 0.54 -8.82
CA TYR A 461 -39.89 1.51 -7.78
C TYR A 461 -40.95 2.60 -7.68
N LEU A 462 -41.18 3.04 -6.45
CA LEU A 462 -41.87 4.30 -6.18
C LEU A 462 -40.92 5.45 -6.51
N VAL A 463 -41.36 6.33 -7.41
CA VAL A 463 -40.61 7.51 -7.84
C VAL A 463 -41.43 8.76 -7.62
N GLN A 464 -40.75 9.89 -7.41
CA GLN A 464 -41.36 11.20 -7.18
C GLN A 464 -40.83 12.22 -8.18
N LYS A 465 -41.75 12.96 -8.80
CA LYS A 465 -41.45 13.94 -9.85
C LYS A 465 -40.50 15.03 -9.37
N THR A 466 -40.81 15.65 -8.24
CA THR A 466 -40.01 16.67 -7.55
C THR A 466 -40.27 16.59 -6.05
N THR A 467 -39.48 17.25 -5.20
CA THR A 467 -39.81 17.39 -3.77
C THR A 467 -41.25 17.88 -3.60
N ASN A 468 -42.03 17.18 -2.76
CA ASN A 468 -43.47 17.40 -2.54
C ASN A 468 -44.38 17.27 -3.77
N GLY A 469 -43.87 16.81 -4.91
CA GLY A 469 -44.62 16.61 -6.15
C GLY A 469 -45.29 15.24 -6.25
N SER A 470 -45.85 14.96 -7.43
CA SER A 470 -46.56 13.72 -7.76
C SER A 470 -45.64 12.49 -7.83
N TYR A 471 -46.20 11.33 -7.49
CA TYR A 471 -45.59 10.02 -7.42
C TYR A 471 -46.20 9.06 -8.45
N GLY A 472 -45.40 8.08 -8.86
CA GLY A 472 -45.81 6.97 -9.72
C GLY A 472 -44.99 5.72 -9.44
N LEU A 473 -45.34 4.63 -10.12
CA LEU A 473 -44.55 3.39 -10.11
C LEU A 473 -43.85 3.22 -11.45
N TYR A 474 -42.52 3.20 -11.42
CA TYR A 474 -41.68 3.07 -12.61
C TYR A 474 -40.94 1.73 -12.59
N ASN A 475 -41.00 0.99 -13.69
CA ASN A 475 -40.27 -0.24 -13.86
C ASN A 475 -38.98 0.03 -14.65
N PHE A 476 -37.82 -0.14 -14.01
CA PHE A 476 -36.52 0.15 -14.62
C PHE A 476 -36.09 -0.88 -15.67
N ARG A 477 -36.62 -2.10 -15.60
CA ARG A 477 -36.38 -3.14 -16.61
C ARG A 477 -37.11 -2.85 -17.91
N THR A 478 -38.40 -2.54 -17.85
CA THR A 478 -39.20 -2.21 -19.04
C THR A 478 -39.08 -0.74 -19.46
N ARG A 479 -38.50 0.10 -18.59
CA ARG A 479 -38.35 1.55 -18.74
C ARG A 479 -39.69 2.29 -18.91
N GLN A 480 -40.73 1.81 -18.23
CA GLN A 480 -42.09 2.33 -18.35
C GLN A 480 -42.73 2.61 -16.99
N PHE A 481 -43.65 3.58 -16.96
CA PHE A 481 -44.54 3.75 -15.83
C PHE A 481 -45.61 2.66 -15.84
N VAL A 482 -45.67 1.89 -14.76
CA VAL A 482 -46.79 1.00 -14.47
C VAL A 482 -47.94 1.80 -13.86
N ILE A 483 -47.62 2.78 -13.01
CA ILE A 483 -48.56 3.79 -12.53
C ILE A 483 -47.98 5.18 -12.85
N PRO A 484 -48.70 6.04 -13.59
CA PRO A 484 -48.19 7.35 -14.00
C PRO A 484 -48.04 8.31 -12.80
N MET A 485 -47.11 9.27 -12.91
CA MET A 485 -46.86 10.29 -11.89
C MET A 485 -47.97 11.36 -11.85
N LYS A 486 -49.12 11.00 -11.28
CA LYS A 486 -50.27 11.91 -11.09
C LYS A 486 -50.93 11.74 -9.72
N PHE A 487 -50.25 11.05 -8.82
CA PHE A 487 -50.75 10.71 -7.50
C PHE A 487 -49.88 11.32 -6.41
N VAL A 488 -50.44 11.55 -5.24
CA VAL A 488 -49.77 12.16 -4.09
C VAL A 488 -50.19 11.41 -2.83
N ASN A 489 -49.35 11.51 -1.81
CA ASN A 489 -49.49 10.76 -0.55
C ASN A 489 -49.67 9.25 -0.78
N PRO A 490 -48.79 8.60 -1.57
CA PRO A 490 -48.89 7.18 -1.82
C PRO A 490 -48.62 6.37 -0.56
N LYS A 491 -49.33 5.25 -0.44
CA LYS A 491 -49.09 4.20 0.54
C LYS A 491 -49.01 2.86 -0.18
N ILE A 492 -47.86 2.21 -0.04
CA ILE A 492 -47.65 0.84 -0.53
C ILE A 492 -47.97 -0.11 0.62
N VAL A 493 -48.92 -1.03 0.41
CA VAL A 493 -49.31 -1.98 1.45
C VAL A 493 -49.89 -3.25 0.83
N ASN A 494 -49.34 -4.41 1.23
CA ASN A 494 -49.78 -5.73 0.77
C ASN A 494 -49.98 -5.85 -0.76
N GLY A 495 -49.02 -5.36 -1.55
CA GLY A 495 -49.11 -5.40 -3.02
C GLY A 495 -50.11 -4.40 -3.63
N LEU A 496 -50.51 -3.39 -2.86
CA LEU A 496 -51.42 -2.33 -3.30
C LEU A 496 -50.71 -0.98 -3.31
N PHE A 497 -51.07 -0.16 -4.29
CA PHE A 497 -50.75 1.26 -4.38
C PHE A 497 -52.03 2.04 -4.05
N ILE A 498 -52.05 2.71 -2.90
CA ILE A 498 -53.17 3.55 -2.47
C ILE A 498 -52.70 4.99 -2.46
N ALA A 499 -53.32 5.87 -3.23
CA ALA A 499 -52.86 7.26 -3.34
C ALA A 499 -53.99 8.19 -3.80
N SER A 500 -53.84 9.49 -3.53
CA SER A 500 -54.77 10.53 -3.99
C SER A 500 -54.34 11.09 -5.33
N LEU A 501 -55.26 11.50 -6.20
CA LEU A 501 -54.91 12.36 -7.34
C LEU A 501 -54.40 13.73 -6.85
N GLY A 502 -53.36 14.23 -7.51
CA GLY A 502 -52.78 15.55 -7.25
C GLY A 502 -51.42 15.74 -7.92
N GLU A 503 -51.02 17.00 -8.08
CA GLU A 503 -49.69 17.37 -8.57
C GLU A 503 -48.70 17.64 -7.43
N LYS A 504 -49.20 18.10 -6.28
CA LYS A 504 -48.42 18.34 -5.07
C LYS A 504 -49.09 17.77 -3.81
N THR A 505 -48.26 17.48 -2.82
CA THR A 505 -48.67 16.85 -1.54
C THR A 505 -49.40 17.80 -0.59
N ASP A 506 -49.27 19.11 -0.79
CA ASP A 506 -49.99 20.18 -0.08
C ASP A 506 -51.32 20.55 -0.78
N ASP A 507 -51.40 20.38 -2.10
CA ASP A 507 -52.60 20.60 -2.93
C ASP A 507 -53.14 19.28 -3.52
N TYR A 508 -53.62 18.39 -2.64
CA TYR A 508 -54.20 17.12 -3.06
C TYR A 508 -55.71 17.09 -2.89
N GLN A 509 -56.40 16.67 -3.96
CA GLN A 509 -57.86 16.73 -4.08
C GLN A 509 -58.61 15.80 -3.10
N ARG A 510 -57.89 15.08 -2.22
CA ARG A 510 -58.40 14.01 -1.35
C ARG A 510 -59.28 13.05 -2.13
N LYS A 511 -58.76 12.61 -3.28
CA LYS A 511 -59.40 11.71 -4.24
C LYS A 511 -58.58 10.44 -4.32
N TYR A 512 -58.64 9.66 -3.25
CA TYR A 512 -57.93 8.40 -3.07
C TYR A 512 -58.52 7.31 -3.95
N GLY A 513 -57.64 6.61 -4.66
CA GLY A 513 -57.91 5.36 -5.36
C GLY A 513 -56.98 4.26 -4.85
N ALA A 514 -57.31 3.02 -5.19
CA ALA A 514 -56.50 1.86 -4.87
C ALA A 514 -56.23 1.05 -6.15
N TYR A 515 -54.98 0.65 -6.33
CA TYR A 515 -54.50 -0.04 -7.52
C TYR A 515 -53.63 -1.23 -7.09
N THR A 516 -53.61 -2.29 -7.88
CA THR A 516 -52.56 -3.32 -7.77
C THR A 516 -51.21 -2.72 -8.20
N LEU A 517 -50.08 -3.31 -7.81
CA LEU A 517 -48.76 -2.89 -8.30
C LEU A 517 -48.56 -3.04 -9.81
N THR A 518 -49.40 -3.82 -10.51
CA THR A 518 -49.42 -3.89 -11.98
C THR A 518 -50.22 -2.76 -12.64
N GLY A 519 -50.71 -1.80 -11.86
CA GLY A 519 -51.47 -0.65 -12.33
C GLY A 519 -52.97 -0.90 -12.55
N LYS A 520 -53.46 -2.13 -12.32
CA LYS A 520 -54.91 -2.42 -12.41
C LYS A 520 -55.67 -1.67 -11.31
N PRO A 521 -56.69 -0.86 -11.65
CA PRO A 521 -57.53 -0.20 -10.65
C PRO A 521 -58.38 -1.22 -9.89
N ILE A 522 -58.42 -1.07 -8.57
CA ILE A 522 -59.32 -1.80 -7.65
C ILE A 522 -60.47 -0.87 -7.24
N LEU A 523 -60.12 0.35 -6.82
CA LEU A 523 -61.07 1.41 -6.51
C LEU A 523 -60.71 2.69 -7.28
N PRO A 524 -61.69 3.36 -7.93
CA PRO A 524 -61.44 4.61 -8.63
C PRO A 524 -61.08 5.73 -7.63
N PRO A 525 -60.35 6.78 -8.07
CA PRO A 525 -59.88 7.85 -7.21
C PRO A 525 -60.99 8.86 -6.88
N ASN A 526 -62.01 8.43 -6.15
CA ASN A 526 -63.20 9.22 -5.79
C ASN A 526 -63.44 9.29 -4.28
N TYR A 527 -62.58 8.68 -3.47
CA TYR A 527 -62.78 8.58 -2.02
C TYR A 527 -61.96 9.64 -1.29
N TYR A 528 -62.55 10.23 -0.26
CA TYR A 528 -61.86 11.14 0.65
C TYR A 528 -60.62 10.50 1.31
N ARG A 529 -60.69 9.20 1.60
CA ARG A 529 -59.59 8.40 2.19
C ARG A 529 -59.83 6.92 1.90
N ILE A 530 -58.76 6.16 1.71
CA ILE A 530 -58.78 4.69 1.65
C ILE A 530 -57.75 4.15 2.64
N GLU A 531 -58.17 3.18 3.44
CA GLU A 531 -57.31 2.49 4.40
C GLU A 531 -57.30 1.00 4.12
N TYR A 532 -56.13 0.38 4.23
CA TYR A 532 -56.00 -1.06 4.26
C TYR A 532 -55.97 -1.55 5.70
N LEU A 533 -56.86 -2.50 6.05
CA LEU A 533 -56.87 -3.15 7.36
C LEU A 533 -57.39 -4.59 7.22
N ASN A 534 -56.65 -5.56 7.76
CA ASN A 534 -57.03 -6.98 7.85
C ASN A 534 -57.50 -7.59 6.51
N GLY A 535 -56.84 -7.27 5.40
CA GLY A 535 -57.17 -7.82 4.07
C GLY A 535 -58.33 -7.12 3.35
N TYR A 536 -58.84 -6.01 3.89
CA TYR A 536 -59.93 -5.23 3.30
C TYR A 536 -59.55 -3.77 3.08
N LEU A 537 -60.22 -3.14 2.12
CA LEU A 537 -60.13 -1.71 1.84
C LEU A 537 -61.33 -0.99 2.46
N TYR A 538 -61.06 -0.08 3.39
CA TYR A 538 -62.04 0.79 4.01
C TYR A 538 -61.97 2.15 3.33
N ALA A 539 -62.97 2.45 2.51
CA ALA A 539 -63.02 3.66 1.71
C ALA A 539 -64.06 4.63 2.29
N THR A 540 -63.66 5.87 2.55
CA THR A 540 -64.54 6.93 3.05
C THR A 540 -64.94 7.82 1.87
N PRO A 541 -66.21 7.84 1.41
CA PRO A 541 -66.58 8.59 0.20
C PRO A 541 -66.44 10.11 0.34
N LYS A 542 -66.77 10.65 1.52
CA LYS A 542 -66.72 12.09 1.85
C LYS A 542 -66.26 12.25 3.31
N GLN A 543 -65.82 13.44 3.70
CA GLN A 543 -65.19 13.72 5.01
C GLN A 543 -65.99 13.21 6.23
N GLU A 544 -67.33 13.21 6.16
CA GLU A 544 -68.23 12.72 7.22
C GLU A 544 -69.09 11.51 6.76
N GLY A 545 -68.60 10.73 5.79
CA GLY A 545 -69.31 9.57 5.23
C GLY A 545 -69.07 8.27 6.00
N GLN A 546 -70.07 7.38 6.01
CA GLN A 546 -69.87 6.00 6.46
C GLN A 546 -68.81 5.30 5.61
N LYS A 547 -67.96 4.47 6.25
CA LYS A 547 -66.93 3.70 5.56
C LYS A 547 -67.56 2.58 4.75
N GLU A 548 -67.19 2.51 3.48
CA GLU A 548 -67.52 1.41 2.58
C GLU A 548 -66.38 0.39 2.61
N VAL A 549 -66.70 -0.90 2.81
CA VAL A 549 -65.69 -1.97 2.88
C VAL A 549 -65.69 -2.76 1.58
N TYR A 550 -64.49 -2.96 1.04
CA TYR A 550 -64.24 -3.71 -0.20
C TYR A 550 -63.24 -4.83 0.01
N THR A 551 -63.41 -5.93 -0.73
CA THR A 551 -62.34 -6.93 -0.92
C THR A 551 -61.20 -6.33 -1.75
N LEU A 552 -60.04 -6.99 -1.77
CA LEU A 552 -58.90 -6.57 -2.59
C LEU A 552 -59.13 -6.71 -4.11
N GLN A 553 -60.24 -7.34 -4.51
CA GLN A 553 -60.71 -7.40 -5.90
C GLN A 553 -61.74 -6.30 -6.21
N GLY A 554 -62.03 -5.40 -5.26
CA GLY A 554 -62.96 -4.29 -5.45
C GLY A 554 -64.43 -4.65 -5.25
N LYS A 555 -64.74 -5.83 -4.68
CA LYS A 555 -66.13 -6.21 -4.37
C LYS A 555 -66.57 -5.57 -3.06
N LYS A 556 -67.63 -4.75 -3.09
CA LYS A 556 -68.23 -4.16 -1.88
C LYS A 556 -68.86 -5.24 -0.99
N ILE A 557 -68.66 -5.14 0.33
CA ILE A 557 -69.08 -6.15 1.32
C ILE A 557 -70.24 -5.65 2.19
N ASN A 558 -70.29 -4.35 2.51
CA ASN A 558 -71.33 -3.80 3.39
C ASN A 558 -72.72 -4.05 2.79
N PRO A 559 -73.72 -4.48 3.59
CA PRO A 559 -75.10 -4.59 3.14
C PRO A 559 -75.63 -3.21 2.74
N PRO A 560 -76.57 -3.11 1.77
CA PRO A 560 -77.27 -1.86 1.51
C PRO A 560 -77.97 -1.43 2.81
N GLY A 561 -77.59 -0.24 3.31
CA GLY A 561 -78.26 0.42 4.43
C GLY A 561 -79.52 1.11 3.96
#